data_AF-A0A946I5J6-F1
#
_entry.id   AF-A0A946I5J6-F1
#
_cell.length_a   1.000
_cell.length_b   1.000
_cell.length_c   1.000
_cell.angle_alpha   90.00
_cell.angle_beta   90.00
_cell.angle_gamma   90.00
#
_symmetry.space_group_name_H-M   'P 1'
#
loop_
_entity.id
_entity.type
_entity.pdbx_description
1 polymer ?
#
loop_
_entity_poly.entity_id
_entity_poly.type
_entity_poly.pdbx_seq_one_letter_code
_entity_poly.pdbx_strand_id
1 'polypeptide(L)' 'IDKTLQKYNSYYKDLITGGILNPLKITPISKNGFREYMKSIGKLGGQNKVPRLANDRKIADKLTAF' A
#
# COMPACT_ATOMS: atom_id res chain seq x y z
N ILE A 1 -13.38 -2.84 -3.91
CA ILE A 1 -12.09 -3.57 -3.95
C ILE A 1 -12.06 -4.67 -2.90
N ASP A 2 -12.24 -4.38 -1.60
CA ASP A 2 -12.20 -5.40 -0.55
C ASP A 2 -13.13 -6.62 -0.79
N LYS A 3 -14.42 -6.39 -1.04
CA LYS A 3 -15.39 -7.45 -1.42
C LYS A 3 -14.96 -8.24 -2.67
N THR A 4 -14.27 -7.59 -3.60
CA THR A 4 -13.76 -8.23 -4.82
C THR A 4 -12.61 -9.17 -4.48
N LEU A 5 -11.68 -8.76 -3.61
CA LEU A 5 -10.62 -9.63 -3.10
C LEU A 5 -11.19 -10.85 -2.38
N GLN A 6 -12.19 -10.65 -1.52
CA GLN A 6 -12.88 -11.76 -0.83
C GLN A 6 -13.61 -12.70 -1.80
N LYS A 7 -14.14 -12.18 -2.92
CA LYS A 7 -14.77 -13.00 -3.96
C LYS A 7 -13.77 -13.88 -4.70
N TYR A 8 -12.59 -13.34 -5.03
CA TYR A 8 -11.57 -14.08 -5.79
C TYR A 8 -10.65 -14.94 -4.92
N ASN A 9 -10.53 -14.63 -3.64
CA ASN A 9 -9.72 -15.36 -2.69
C ASN A 9 -10.54 -15.65 -1.43
N SER A 10 -11.14 -16.85 -1.38
CA SER A 10 -11.93 -17.30 -0.23
C SER A 10 -11.10 -17.39 1.05
N TYR A 11 -9.82 -17.77 0.94
CA TYR A 11 -8.93 -17.84 2.10
C TYR A 11 -8.72 -16.45 2.73
N TYR A 12 -8.61 -15.39 1.92
CA TYR A 12 -8.57 -14.02 2.45
C TYR A 12 -9.82 -13.66 3.26
N LYS A 13 -11.01 -14.08 2.80
CA LYS A 13 -12.27 -13.89 3.53
C LYS A 13 -12.26 -14.63 4.86
N ASP A 14 -11.78 -15.87 4.89
CA ASP A 14 -11.72 -16.68 6.11
C ASP A 14 -10.79 -16.05 7.15
N LEU A 15 -9.62 -15.56 6.73
CA LEU A 15 -8.68 -14.87 7.60
C LEU A 15 -9.24 -13.57 8.21
N ILE A 16 -10.04 -12.81 7.46
CA ILE A 16 -10.75 -11.63 7.99
C ILE A 16 -11.83 -12.07 8.97
N THR A 17 -12.63 -13.07 8.60
CA THR A 17 -13.76 -13.55 9.43
C THR A 17 -13.27 -14.11 10.77
N GLY A 18 -12.13 -14.81 10.77
CA GLY A 18 -11.46 -15.31 11.96
C GLY A 18 -10.69 -14.25 12.76
N GLY A 19 -10.67 -12.98 12.34
CA GLY A 19 -9.95 -11.90 13.02
C GLY A 19 -8.42 -11.99 12.93
N ILE A 20 -7.88 -12.85 12.07
CA ILE A 20 -6.44 -13.04 11.88
C ILE A 20 -5.86 -11.88 11.04
N LEU A 21 -6.61 -11.45 10.02
CA LEU A 21 -6.26 -10.30 9.19
C LEU A 21 -7.24 -9.15 9.40
N ASN A 22 -6.72 -7.93 9.26
CA ASN A 22 -7.56 -6.75 9.13
C ASN A 22 -8.14 -6.65 7.70
N PRO A 23 -9.37 -6.11 7.53
CA PRO A 23 -9.90 -5.77 6.21
C PRO A 23 -9.01 -4.81 5.43
N LEU A 24 -9.13 -4.80 4.09
CA LEU A 24 -8.35 -3.91 3.23
C LEU A 24 -8.55 -2.44 3.63
N LYS A 25 -7.44 -1.75 3.94
CA LYS A 25 -7.39 -0.31 4.16
C LYS A 25 -6.80 0.38 2.93
N ILE A 26 -7.53 1.35 2.38
CA ILE A 26 -7.09 2.17 1.25
C ILE A 26 -6.89 3.59 1.77
N THR A 27 -5.69 4.14 1.58
CA THR A 27 -5.37 5.52 1.96
C THR A 27 -5.13 6.32 0.67
N PRO A 28 -5.96 7.34 0.38
CA PRO A 28 -5.65 8.26 -0.70
C PRO A 28 -4.42 9.08 -0.35
N ILE A 29 -3.63 9.41 -1.37
CA ILE A 29 -2.45 10.29 -1.29
C ILE A 29 -2.59 11.38 -2.35
N SER A 30 -1.82 12.46 -2.28
CA SER A 30 -1.90 13.48 -3.33
C SER A 30 -1.53 12.93 -4.69
N LYS A 31 -2.03 13.62 -5.72
CA LYS A 31 -1.59 13.40 -7.10
C LYS A 31 -0.06 13.56 -7.15
N ASN A 32 0.61 12.57 -7.72
CA ASN A 32 2.07 12.45 -7.75
C ASN A 32 2.76 12.16 -6.40
N GLY A 33 2.03 11.79 -5.34
CA GLY A 33 2.62 11.56 -4.01
C GLY A 33 3.77 10.55 -3.98
N PHE A 34 3.70 9.46 -4.73
CA PHE A 34 4.83 8.53 -4.87
C PHE A 34 6.07 9.16 -5.53
N ARG A 35 5.88 10.07 -6.49
CA ARG A 35 6.97 10.77 -7.19
C ARG A 35 7.66 11.75 -6.24
N GLU A 36 6.89 12.53 -5.49
CA GLU A 36 7.42 13.48 -4.50
C GLU A 36 8.09 12.75 -3.32
N TYR A 37 7.53 11.62 -2.87
CA TYR A 37 8.19 10.75 -1.90
C TYR A 37 9.56 10.28 -2.41
N MET A 38 9.64 9.72 -3.62
CA MET A 38 10.92 9.28 -4.20
C MET A 38 11.91 10.44 -4.34
N LYS A 39 11.44 11.65 -4.65
CA LYS A 39 12.25 12.86 -4.72
C LYS A 39 12.82 13.22 -3.35
N SER A 40 11.99 13.23 -2.32
CA SER A 40 12.39 13.58 -0.95
C SER A 40 13.47 12.67 -0.37
N ILE A 41 13.53 11.41 -0.80
CA ILE A 41 14.56 10.45 -0.38
C ILE A 41 15.75 10.37 -1.35
N GLY A 42 15.85 11.28 -2.33
CA GLY A 42 16.94 11.31 -3.30
C GLY A 42 16.95 10.14 -4.30
N LYS A 43 15.81 9.45 -4.48
CA LYS A 43 15.67 8.27 -5.36
C LYS A 43 14.79 8.52 -6.58
N LEU A 44 14.43 9.78 -6.87
CA LEU A 44 13.70 10.10 -8.10
C LEU A 44 14.63 10.06 -9.30
N GLY A 45 14.41 9.13 -10.22
CA GLY A 45 15.22 8.94 -11.43
C GLY A 45 16.25 7.80 -11.32
N GLY A 46 17.03 7.61 -12.39
CA GLY A 46 18.00 6.51 -12.49
C GLY A 46 17.35 5.12 -12.51
N GLN A 47 18.01 4.14 -11.91
CA GLN A 47 17.52 2.75 -11.82
C GLN A 47 16.56 2.49 -10.63
N ASN A 48 16.20 3.52 -9.85
CA ASN A 48 15.33 3.37 -8.69
C ASN A 48 13.85 3.23 -9.09
N LYS A 49 13.15 2.27 -8.49
CA LYS A 49 11.71 2.01 -8.71
C LYS A 49 10.92 2.22 -7.42
N VAL A 50 9.67 2.68 -7.56
CA VAL A 50 8.72 2.74 -6.45
C VAL A 50 8.41 1.31 -5.97
N PRO A 51 8.61 1.01 -4.67
CA PRO A 51 8.23 -0.29 -4.11
C PRO A 51 6.71 -0.49 -4.20
N ARG A 52 6.29 -1.66 -4.71
CA ARG A 52 4.86 -2.00 -4.87
C ARG A 52 4.31 -2.87 -3.74
N LEU A 53 5.20 -3.48 -2.96
CA LEU A 53 4.88 -4.37 -1.85
C LEU A 53 5.94 -4.19 -0.76
N ALA A 54 5.52 -4.14 0.49
CA ALA A 54 6.36 -4.15 1.67
C ALA A 54 5.62 -4.83 2.82
N ASN A 55 6.35 -5.49 3.71
CA ASN A 55 5.79 -6.15 4.90
C ASN A 55 5.70 -5.20 6.11
N ASP A 56 6.13 -3.95 5.96
CA ASP A 56 6.01 -2.90 6.96
C ASP A 56 5.34 -1.65 6.39
N ARG A 57 5.02 -0.70 7.26
CA ARG A 57 4.33 0.53 6.90
C ARG A 57 5.26 1.72 6.66
N LYS A 58 6.59 1.55 6.68
CA LYS A 58 7.54 2.69 6.65
C LYS A 58 7.36 3.60 5.44
N ILE A 59 7.03 3.03 4.28
CA ILE A 59 6.77 3.81 3.05
C ILE A 59 5.39 4.43 3.11
N ALA A 60 4.37 3.66 3.50
CA ALA A 60 2.99 4.11 3.60
C ALA A 60 2.85 5.29 4.58
N ASP A 61 3.51 5.22 5.72
CA ASP A 61 3.46 6.26 6.76
C ASP A 61 4.25 7.52 6.35
N LYS A 62 5.23 7.41 5.44
CA LYS A 62 5.87 8.59 4.83
C LYS A 62 5.00 9.21 3.74
N LEU A 63 4.25 8.39 3.01
CA LEU A 63 3.34 8.85 1.96
C LEU A 63 2.14 9.63 2.51
N THR A 64 1.77 9.51 3.79
CA THR A 64 0.68 10.32 4.35
C THR A 64 0.99 11.82 4.39
N ALA A 65 2.26 12.21 4.28
CA ALA A 65 2.68 13.62 4.20
C ALA A 65 2.56 14.21 2.77
N PHE A 66 2.25 13.37 1.77
CA PHE A 66 2.13 13.76 0.37
C PHE A 66 0.74 13.45 -0.11
#